data_AF-C0Z2Q6-F1
#
_entry.id   AF-C0Z2Q6-F1
#
_cell.length_a   1.000
_cell.length_b   1.000
_cell.length_c   1.000
_cell.angle_alpha   90.00
_cell.angle_beta   90.00
_cell.angle_gamma   90.00
#
_symmetry.space_group_name_H-M   'P 1'
#
loop_
_entity.id
_entity.type
_entity.pdbx_description
1 polymer ?
#
loop_
_entity_poly.entity_id
_entity_poly.type
_entity_poly.pdbx_seq_one_letter_code
_entity_poly.pdbx_strand_id
1 'polypeptide(L)'
;MALSLLSVFIFFHVFTNVVFAASNEESNALVSLPTPTLPSPSPATKPPSPALKPPTPSYKPPTLPTTPIKPPTTKPPVKPPTIPVTPVKPPVSTPPIKLPPVQPPTYKPPTPTVKPPSVQPPTYKPPTPTVKPPTTSPVKPPTTPPVQSPPVQPPTAPPVKPPTPPPVRTRIDCVPLCGTRCGQHSRKNVCMRACVTCCYRCKCVPPGTYGNKEKCGSCYANMKTRGGKSKCP
;
A
#
# COMPACT_ATOMS: atom_id res chain seq x y z
N MET A 1 -25.91 -34.61 33.94
CA MET A 1 -25.65 -33.32 33.25
C MET A 1 -25.42 -32.15 34.21
N ALA A 2 -26.06 -32.08 35.38
CA ALA A 2 -25.89 -30.98 36.34
C ALA A 2 -24.47 -30.86 36.96
N LEU A 3 -23.77 -31.97 37.23
CA LEU A 3 -22.39 -31.93 37.77
C LEU A 3 -21.37 -31.32 36.79
N SER A 4 -21.61 -31.42 35.48
CA SER A 4 -20.68 -30.88 34.47
C SER A 4 -20.78 -29.35 34.35
N LEU A 5 -21.96 -28.78 34.65
CA LEU A 5 -22.18 -27.34 34.60
C LEU A 5 -21.54 -26.62 35.81
N LEU A 6 -21.58 -27.26 36.98
CA LEU A 6 -20.90 -26.75 38.19
C LEU A 6 -19.38 -26.66 38.01
N SER A 7 -18.76 -27.65 37.36
CA SER A 7 -17.31 -27.63 37.09
C SER A 7 -16.91 -26.49 36.14
N VAL A 8 -17.70 -26.23 35.10
CA VAL A 8 -17.45 -25.14 34.14
C VAL A 8 -17.65 -23.77 34.79
N PHE A 9 -18.64 -23.62 35.67
CA PHE A 9 -18.89 -22.35 36.38
C PHE A 9 -17.78 -22.01 37.37
N ILE A 10 -17.27 -23.00 38.12
CA ILE A 10 -16.14 -22.82 39.03
C ILE A 10 -14.89 -22.44 38.22
N PHE A 11 -14.63 -23.10 37.10
CA PHE A 11 -13.47 -22.78 36.25
C PHE A 11 -13.55 -21.38 35.66
N PHE A 12 -14.73 -20.97 35.19
CA PHE A 12 -14.94 -19.62 34.65
C PHE A 12 -14.77 -18.56 35.72
N HIS A 13 -15.30 -18.77 36.94
CA HIS A 13 -15.11 -17.84 38.03
C HIS A 13 -13.67 -17.73 38.49
N VAL A 14 -12.95 -18.85 38.64
CA VAL A 14 -11.53 -18.83 39.01
C VAL A 14 -10.70 -18.14 37.92
N PHE A 15 -10.98 -18.40 36.64
CA PHE A 15 -10.28 -17.78 35.53
C PHE A 15 -10.54 -16.27 35.44
N THR A 16 -11.78 -15.83 35.65
CA THR A 16 -12.10 -14.39 35.69
C THR A 16 -11.40 -13.68 36.85
N ASN A 17 -11.33 -14.28 38.04
CA ASN A 17 -10.67 -13.66 39.19
C ASN A 17 -9.14 -13.62 39.05
N VAL A 18 -8.51 -14.67 38.50
CA VAL A 18 -7.06 -14.71 38.25
C VAL A 18 -6.64 -13.70 37.18
N VAL A 19 -7.40 -13.56 36.09
CA VAL A 19 -7.12 -12.57 35.05
C VAL A 19 -7.32 -11.14 35.56
N PHE A 20 -8.30 -10.92 36.44
CA PHE A 20 -8.56 -9.59 37.00
C PHE A 20 -7.51 -9.16 38.03
N ALA A 21 -6.87 -10.10 38.74
CA ALA A 21 -5.79 -9.80 39.70
C ALA A 21 -4.42 -9.49 39.04
N ALA A 22 -4.28 -9.73 37.73
CA ALA A 22 -3.04 -9.47 36.98
C ALA A 22 -3.03 -8.10 36.26
N SER A 23 -4.12 -7.32 36.29
CA SER A 23 -4.21 -6.01 35.62
C SER A 23 -3.99 -4.80 36.53
N ASN A 24 -3.83 -5.00 37.84
CA ASN A 24 -3.80 -3.95 38.86
C ASN A 24 -2.39 -3.65 39.41
N GLU A 25 -1.32 -4.28 38.89
CA GLU A 25 0.05 -4.01 39.35
C GLU A 25 0.84 -3.01 38.47
N GLU A 26 0.33 -2.59 37.31
CA GLU A 26 1.04 -1.60 36.46
C GLU A 26 0.69 -0.12 36.73
N SER A 27 -0.21 0.18 37.68
CA SER A 27 -0.73 1.55 37.85
C SER A 27 -0.02 2.43 38.89
N ASN A 28 0.95 1.93 39.66
CA ASN A 28 1.49 2.66 40.83
C ASN A 28 3.00 3.01 40.80
N ALA A 29 3.68 2.86 39.66
CA ALA A 29 5.11 3.20 39.53
C ALA A 29 5.39 4.54 38.82
N LEU A 30 4.44 5.48 38.73
CA LEU A 30 4.63 6.79 38.07
C LEU A 30 4.49 8.02 39.00
N VAL A 31 4.62 7.86 40.31
CA VAL A 31 4.66 9.00 41.25
C VAL A 31 6.04 9.13 41.85
N SER A 32 6.97 9.76 41.14
CA SER A 32 8.08 10.59 41.69
C SER A 32 9.12 10.87 40.60
N LEU A 33 8.85 11.83 39.74
CA LEU A 33 9.90 12.57 39.02
C LEU A 33 9.58 14.07 39.17
N PRO A 34 10.56 14.91 39.57
CA PRO A 34 10.34 16.33 39.78
C PRO A 34 10.01 17.04 38.46
N THR A 35 8.87 17.73 38.44
CA THR A 35 8.41 18.59 37.35
C THR A 35 9.39 19.74 37.12
N PRO A 36 9.95 19.93 35.91
CA PRO A 36 10.69 21.15 35.59
C PRO A 36 9.71 22.30 35.36
N THR A 37 9.85 23.34 36.19
CA THR A 37 9.11 24.61 36.09
C THR A 37 9.49 25.33 34.79
N LEU A 38 8.58 25.40 33.82
CA LEU A 38 8.73 26.24 32.63
C LEU A 38 8.46 27.72 32.99
N PRO A 39 9.24 28.69 32.47
CA PRO A 39 8.98 30.10 32.69
C PRO A 39 7.71 30.56 31.94
N SER A 40 6.84 31.29 32.65
CA SER A 40 5.64 31.95 32.12
C SER A 40 5.97 32.82 30.89
N PRO A 41 5.19 32.73 29.79
CA PRO A 41 5.27 33.73 28.73
C PRO A 41 4.54 35.02 29.15
N SER A 42 5.24 36.15 28.98
CA SER A 42 4.72 37.51 29.10
C SER A 42 3.50 37.74 28.20
N PRO A 43 2.60 38.69 28.54
CA PRO A 43 1.45 39.01 27.70
C PRO A 43 1.91 39.78 26.45
N ALA A 44 1.88 39.11 25.30
CA ALA A 44 2.10 39.74 24.01
C ALA A 44 0.84 40.53 23.59
N THR A 45 0.99 41.84 23.49
CA THR A 45 0.02 42.77 22.90
C THR A 45 -0.24 42.40 21.45
N LYS A 46 -1.52 42.13 21.14
CA LYS A 46 -2.03 41.74 19.82
C LYS A 46 -2.06 42.98 18.88
N PRO A 47 -1.37 42.97 17.72
CA PRO A 47 -1.59 43.99 16.70
C PRO A 47 -2.94 43.78 15.99
N PRO A 48 -3.62 44.83 15.51
CA PRO A 48 -4.85 44.68 14.74
C PRO A 48 -4.54 44.02 13.39
N SER A 49 -5.13 42.84 13.14
CA SER A 49 -5.11 42.20 11.83
C SER A 49 -5.92 43.03 10.82
N PRO A 50 -5.41 43.25 9.59
CA PRO A 50 -6.24 43.69 8.47
C PRO A 50 -7.16 42.54 8.05
N ALA A 51 -8.45 42.84 7.90
CA ALA A 51 -9.45 41.89 7.41
C ALA A 51 -9.20 41.56 5.93
N LEU A 52 -8.49 40.47 5.66
CA LEU A 52 -8.45 39.86 4.33
C LEU A 52 -9.66 38.94 4.18
N LYS A 53 -10.62 39.35 3.34
CA LYS A 53 -11.76 38.54 2.92
C LYS A 53 -11.25 37.28 2.21
N PRO A 54 -11.75 36.07 2.54
CA PRO A 54 -11.40 34.87 1.80
C PRO A 54 -11.86 34.99 0.34
N PRO A 55 -11.06 34.59 -0.65
CA PRO A 55 -11.56 34.41 -2.01
C PRO A 55 -12.55 33.24 -2.01
N THR A 56 -13.78 33.52 -2.43
CA THR A 56 -14.77 32.48 -2.72
C THR A 56 -14.25 31.58 -3.84
N PRO A 57 -14.13 30.26 -3.64
CA PRO A 57 -13.83 29.37 -4.75
C PRO A 57 -15.08 29.24 -5.61
N SER A 58 -15.12 29.96 -6.74
CA SER A 58 -16.08 29.72 -7.82
C SER A 58 -15.71 28.43 -8.55
N TYR A 59 -15.90 27.28 -7.90
CA TYR A 59 -15.79 25.98 -8.53
C TYR A 59 -17.12 25.63 -9.18
N LYS A 60 -17.21 25.79 -10.50
CA LYS A 60 -18.35 25.33 -11.31
C LYS A 60 -18.26 23.81 -11.39
N PRO A 61 -19.24 23.03 -10.89
CA PRO A 61 -19.22 21.59 -10.99
C PRO A 61 -19.17 21.16 -12.47
N PRO A 62 -18.39 20.13 -12.85
CA PRO A 62 -18.46 19.55 -14.18
C PRO A 62 -19.86 19.00 -14.43
N THR A 63 -20.58 19.58 -15.40
CA THR A 63 -21.87 19.07 -15.87
C THR A 63 -21.63 17.71 -16.54
N LEU A 64 -22.16 16.64 -15.95
CA LEU A 64 -22.14 15.31 -16.55
C LEU A 64 -22.97 15.34 -17.84
N PRO A 65 -22.46 14.85 -18.99
CA PRO A 65 -23.25 14.76 -20.21
C PRO A 65 -24.43 13.81 -19.97
N THR A 66 -25.63 14.37 -19.88
CA THR A 66 -26.87 13.61 -19.79
C THR A 66 -27.25 13.20 -21.21
N THR A 67 -26.72 12.06 -21.67
CA THR A 67 -27.25 11.44 -22.87
C THR A 67 -28.65 10.91 -22.57
N PRO A 68 -29.67 11.17 -23.42
CA PRO A 68 -31.01 10.63 -23.20
C PRO A 68 -30.96 9.11 -23.34
N ILE A 69 -30.98 8.40 -22.21
CA ILE A 69 -31.19 6.96 -22.19
C ILE A 69 -32.68 6.75 -22.52
N LYS A 70 -32.95 6.34 -23.76
CA LYS A 70 -34.28 5.91 -24.20
C LYS A 70 -34.74 4.77 -23.29
N PRO A 71 -35.97 4.81 -22.73
CA PRO A 71 -36.48 3.72 -21.90
C PRO A 71 -36.43 2.39 -22.68
N PRO A 72 -35.92 1.30 -22.08
CA PRO A 72 -36.04 -0.01 -22.69
C PRO A 72 -37.52 -0.40 -22.74
N THR A 73 -38.06 -0.53 -23.96
CA THR A 73 -39.33 -1.21 -24.19
C THR A 73 -39.24 -2.64 -23.67
N THR A 74 -39.93 -2.91 -22.58
CA THR A 74 -40.14 -4.26 -22.04
C THR A 74 -41.01 -5.04 -23.02
N LYS A 75 -40.41 -6.02 -23.72
CA LYS A 75 -41.21 -7.05 -24.40
C LYS A 75 -41.89 -7.93 -23.33
N PRO A 76 -43.15 -8.36 -23.54
CA PRO A 76 -43.83 -9.28 -22.64
C PRO A 76 -43.06 -10.60 -22.46
N PRO A 77 -43.21 -11.28 -21.31
CA PRO A 77 -42.52 -12.54 -21.06
C PRO A 77 -43.01 -13.60 -22.03
N VAL A 78 -42.08 -14.14 -22.83
CA VAL A 78 -42.35 -15.31 -23.67
C VAL A 78 -42.50 -16.52 -22.74
N LYS A 79 -43.66 -17.18 -22.79
CA LYS A 79 -43.98 -18.40 -22.04
C LYS A 79 -42.91 -19.48 -22.35
N PRO A 80 -42.38 -20.21 -21.35
CA PRO A 80 -41.41 -21.27 -21.60
C PRO A 80 -42.05 -22.37 -22.47
N PRO A 81 -41.36 -22.88 -23.51
CA PRO A 81 -41.86 -24.01 -24.27
C PRO A 81 -41.83 -25.27 -23.39
N THR A 82 -43.00 -25.88 -23.23
CA THR A 82 -43.15 -27.20 -22.60
C THR A 82 -42.61 -28.24 -23.56
N ILE A 83 -41.44 -28.82 -23.25
CA ILE A 83 -40.91 -29.97 -23.99
C ILE A 83 -41.65 -31.22 -23.51
N PRO A 84 -42.31 -31.99 -24.39
CA PRO A 84 -42.94 -33.25 -24.00
C PRO A 84 -41.86 -34.27 -23.62
N VAL A 85 -41.92 -34.75 -22.38
CA VAL A 85 -41.01 -35.79 -21.88
C VAL A 85 -41.51 -37.14 -22.41
N THR A 86 -40.80 -37.71 -23.38
CA THR A 86 -41.05 -39.08 -23.84
C THR A 86 -40.52 -40.09 -22.81
N PRO A 87 -41.19 -41.23 -22.56
CA PRO A 87 -40.74 -42.21 -21.57
C PRO A 87 -39.42 -42.87 -22.00
N VAL A 88 -38.40 -42.74 -21.15
CA VAL A 88 -37.10 -43.39 -21.35
C VAL A 88 -37.21 -44.87 -20.96
N LYS A 89 -36.88 -45.75 -21.91
CA LYS A 89 -36.80 -47.21 -21.75
C LYS A 89 -35.66 -47.59 -20.78
N PRO A 90 -35.76 -48.66 -19.96
CA PRO A 90 -34.72 -49.03 -19.01
C PRO A 90 -33.37 -49.34 -19.68
N PRO A 91 -32.23 -49.04 -19.02
CA PRO A 91 -30.92 -49.23 -19.61
C PRO A 91 -30.55 -50.71 -19.70
N VAL A 92 -30.14 -51.12 -20.90
CA VAL A 92 -29.48 -52.42 -21.13
C VAL A 92 -28.04 -52.33 -20.64
N SER A 93 -27.63 -53.29 -19.81
CA SER A 93 -26.26 -53.42 -19.31
C SER A 93 -25.30 -53.75 -20.45
N THR A 94 -24.43 -52.80 -20.82
CA THR A 94 -23.34 -53.03 -21.77
C THR A 94 -22.11 -53.62 -21.09
N PRO A 95 -21.39 -54.56 -21.73
CA PRO A 95 -20.19 -55.19 -21.18
C PRO A 95 -18.97 -54.24 -21.15
N PRO A 96 -17.94 -54.53 -20.32
CA PRO A 96 -16.82 -53.62 -20.11
C PRO A 96 -15.92 -53.57 -21.35
N ILE A 97 -15.83 -52.39 -21.96
CA ILE A 97 -14.89 -52.10 -23.03
C ILE A 97 -13.49 -51.97 -22.42
N LYS A 98 -12.56 -52.86 -22.80
CA LYS A 98 -11.13 -52.69 -22.53
C LYS A 98 -10.64 -51.45 -23.28
N LEU A 99 -10.30 -50.38 -22.55
CA LEU A 99 -9.65 -49.21 -23.14
C LEU A 99 -8.23 -49.60 -23.60
N PRO A 100 -7.80 -49.20 -24.81
CA PRO A 100 -6.41 -49.36 -25.24
C PRO A 100 -5.47 -48.46 -24.43
N PRO A 101 -4.19 -48.83 -24.27
CA PRO A 101 -3.23 -48.06 -23.50
C PRO A 101 -2.93 -46.75 -24.22
N VAL A 102 -3.21 -45.63 -23.54
CA VAL A 102 -2.87 -44.29 -24.00
C VAL A 102 -1.35 -44.14 -23.92
N GLN A 103 -0.67 -44.04 -25.07
CA GLN A 103 0.74 -43.63 -25.10
C GLN A 103 0.85 -42.11 -24.91
N PRO A 104 1.77 -41.62 -24.06
CA PRO A 104 1.96 -40.18 -23.87
C PRO A 104 2.54 -39.54 -25.15
N PRO A 105 2.15 -38.31 -25.49
CA PRO A 105 2.66 -37.64 -26.67
C PRO A 105 4.16 -37.39 -26.54
N THR A 106 4.93 -37.87 -27.51
CA THR A 106 6.36 -37.59 -27.63
C THR A 106 6.55 -36.15 -28.10
N TYR A 107 6.84 -35.24 -27.16
CA TYR A 107 7.26 -33.87 -27.50
C TYR A 107 8.68 -33.89 -28.06
N LYS A 108 8.84 -33.61 -29.36
CA LYS A 108 10.13 -33.15 -29.90
C LYS A 108 10.35 -31.70 -29.48
N PRO A 109 11.45 -31.37 -28.79
CA PRO A 109 11.80 -29.98 -28.51
C PRO A 109 12.05 -29.24 -29.82
N PRO A 110 11.47 -28.04 -30.03
CA PRO A 110 11.87 -27.20 -31.15
C PRO A 110 13.33 -26.77 -30.96
N THR A 111 14.16 -27.06 -31.94
CA THR A 111 15.55 -26.59 -32.04
C THR A 111 15.55 -25.06 -32.12
N PRO A 112 16.28 -24.33 -31.26
CA PRO A 112 16.40 -22.88 -31.39
C PRO A 112 17.42 -22.57 -32.49
N THR A 113 16.97 -22.35 -33.72
CA THR A 113 17.78 -21.69 -34.76
C THR A 113 17.51 -20.20 -34.71
N VAL A 114 17.97 -19.54 -33.65
CA VAL A 114 18.12 -18.08 -33.65
C VAL A 114 19.60 -17.80 -33.46
N LYS A 115 20.26 -17.45 -34.57
CA LYS A 115 21.61 -16.89 -34.57
C LYS A 115 21.60 -15.65 -33.67
N PRO A 116 22.45 -15.57 -32.64
CA PRO A 116 22.55 -14.37 -31.82
C PRO A 116 22.94 -13.19 -32.72
N PRO A 117 22.25 -12.03 -32.67
CA PRO A 117 22.86 -10.81 -33.17
C PRO A 117 24.13 -10.56 -32.35
N SER A 118 25.27 -10.45 -33.04
CA SER A 118 26.52 -10.00 -32.44
C SER A 118 26.33 -8.55 -31.99
N VAL A 119 25.99 -8.37 -30.72
CA VAL A 119 26.03 -7.07 -30.07
C VAL A 119 27.48 -6.84 -29.70
N GLN A 120 28.18 -6.03 -30.50
CA GLN A 120 29.47 -5.50 -30.08
C GLN A 120 29.25 -4.71 -28.78
N PRO A 121 30.04 -4.94 -27.71
CA PRO A 121 29.97 -4.09 -26.53
C PRO A 121 30.33 -2.66 -26.95
N PRO A 122 29.64 -1.62 -26.43
CA PRO A 122 30.09 -0.25 -26.64
C PRO A 122 31.47 -0.11 -25.99
N THR A 123 32.47 0.20 -26.81
CA THR A 123 33.81 0.57 -26.36
C THR A 123 33.70 1.85 -25.53
N TYR A 124 33.68 1.71 -24.21
CA TYR A 124 33.74 2.84 -23.30
C TYR A 124 35.19 3.38 -23.30
N LYS A 125 35.46 4.41 -24.10
CA LYS A 125 36.65 5.23 -23.89
C LYS A 125 36.43 6.03 -22.60
N PRO A 126 37.32 5.94 -21.60
CA PRO A 126 37.27 6.83 -20.45
C PRO A 126 37.42 8.28 -20.93
N PRO A 127 36.58 9.23 -20.50
CA PRO A 127 36.83 10.63 -20.76
C PRO A 127 38.07 11.07 -19.99
N THR A 128 39.10 11.46 -20.72
CA THR A 128 40.27 12.16 -20.21
C THR A 128 39.86 13.50 -19.60
N PRO A 129 40.35 13.89 -18.42
CA PRO A 129 40.10 15.23 -17.90
C PRO A 129 41.02 16.22 -18.62
N THR A 130 40.50 16.94 -19.62
CA THR A 130 41.20 18.11 -20.17
C THR A 130 40.81 19.33 -19.34
N VAL A 131 41.56 19.57 -18.27
CA VAL A 131 41.57 20.86 -17.57
C VAL A 131 42.22 21.86 -18.53
N LYS A 132 41.43 22.77 -19.10
CA LYS A 132 41.94 23.98 -19.75
C LYS A 132 41.54 25.18 -18.89
N PRO A 133 42.50 26.00 -18.41
CA PRO A 133 42.17 27.20 -17.65
C PRO A 133 41.50 28.23 -18.57
N PRO A 134 40.36 28.84 -18.20
CA PRO A 134 39.91 30.04 -18.86
C PRO A 134 40.68 31.24 -18.31
N THR A 135 41.50 31.81 -19.20
CA THR A 135 42.08 33.14 -19.15
C THR A 135 41.04 34.21 -18.80
N THR A 136 41.42 35.06 -17.85
CA THR A 136 40.76 36.31 -17.44
C THR A 136 40.82 37.37 -18.53
N SER A 137 39.68 38.01 -18.84
CA SER A 137 39.61 39.36 -19.42
C SER A 137 38.22 39.98 -19.14
N PRO A 138 38.12 41.33 -19.06
CA PRO A 138 37.29 42.00 -18.07
C PRO A 138 35.91 42.38 -18.59
N VAL A 139 34.86 42.04 -17.83
CA VAL A 139 33.49 42.48 -18.11
C VAL A 139 33.03 43.50 -17.07
N LYS A 140 32.63 44.65 -17.61
CA LYS A 140 32.00 45.85 -17.05
C LYS A 140 30.94 45.55 -15.96
N PRO A 141 30.80 46.37 -14.91
CA PRO A 141 29.85 46.12 -13.82
C PRO A 141 28.40 46.43 -14.24
N PRO A 142 27.44 45.52 -13.94
CA PRO A 142 26.04 45.88 -13.81
C PRO A 142 25.59 45.79 -12.34
N THR A 143 24.83 46.81 -11.99
CA THR A 143 24.11 47.14 -10.76
C THR A 143 23.46 45.94 -10.04
N THR A 144 23.64 45.93 -8.72
CA THR A 144 22.98 45.05 -7.73
C THR A 144 21.46 45.00 -7.85
N PRO A 145 20.85 43.81 -7.98
CA PRO A 145 19.50 43.52 -7.49
C PRO A 145 19.54 43.27 -5.97
N PRO A 146 18.46 43.57 -5.23
CA PRO A 146 18.43 43.42 -3.78
C PRO A 146 18.49 41.95 -3.39
N VAL A 147 19.30 41.66 -2.36
CA VAL A 147 19.45 40.38 -1.69
C VAL A 147 18.08 39.86 -1.26
N GLN A 148 17.57 38.82 -1.94
CA GLN A 148 16.50 38.01 -1.39
C GLN A 148 17.07 37.23 -0.19
N SER A 149 16.53 37.52 0.98
CA SER A 149 16.84 36.82 2.23
C SER A 149 16.61 35.32 2.06
N PRO A 150 17.46 34.45 2.63
CA PRO A 150 17.26 33.00 2.56
C PRO A 150 15.91 32.60 3.17
N PRO A 151 15.21 31.59 2.63
CA PRO A 151 13.95 31.13 3.19
C PRO A 151 14.20 30.66 4.63
N VAL A 152 13.50 31.29 5.56
CA VAL A 152 13.46 30.93 6.98
C VAL A 152 13.08 29.46 7.07
N GLN A 153 14.03 28.61 7.46
CA GLN A 153 13.73 27.24 7.85
C GLN A 153 12.80 27.28 9.06
N PRO A 154 11.62 26.61 9.03
CA PRO A 154 10.81 26.42 10.23
C PRO A 154 11.65 25.72 11.31
N PRO A 155 11.46 26.06 12.60
CA PRO A 155 12.27 25.51 13.68
C PRO A 155 12.22 23.98 13.66
N THR A 156 13.40 23.37 13.57
CA THR A 156 13.62 21.93 13.65
C THR A 156 13.12 21.43 15.00
N ALA A 157 11.98 20.74 14.97
CA ALA A 157 11.51 19.95 16.10
C ALA A 157 12.60 18.94 16.54
N PRO A 158 12.68 18.60 17.84
CA PRO A 158 13.68 17.68 18.37
C PRO A 158 13.64 16.31 17.66
N PRO A 159 14.73 15.52 17.70
CA PRO A 159 14.84 14.25 16.98
C PRO A 159 13.86 13.24 17.59
N VAL A 160 12.64 13.20 17.04
CA VAL A 160 11.67 12.17 17.35
C VAL A 160 12.28 10.85 16.91
N LYS A 161 12.46 9.91 17.85
CA LYS A 161 12.88 8.53 17.57
C LYS A 161 12.14 8.03 16.31
N PRO A 162 12.80 7.26 15.42
CA PRO A 162 12.19 6.84 14.16
C PRO A 162 10.78 6.28 14.43
N PRO A 163 9.72 6.86 13.84
CA PRO A 163 8.37 6.45 14.16
C PRO A 163 8.22 4.98 13.79
N THR A 164 7.96 4.15 14.80
CA THR A 164 7.61 2.75 14.62
C THR A 164 6.37 2.71 13.72
N PRO A 165 6.37 1.93 12.63
CA PRO A 165 5.20 1.85 11.76
C PRO A 165 3.97 1.43 12.58
N PRO A 166 2.82 2.09 12.39
CA PRO A 166 1.63 1.79 13.17
C PRO A 166 1.20 0.33 12.96
N PRO A 167 0.75 -0.36 14.01
CA PRO A 167 0.31 -1.75 13.90
C PRO A 167 -0.94 -1.83 13.02
N VAL A 168 -0.86 -2.57 11.92
CA VAL A 168 -1.99 -2.81 11.02
C VAL A 168 -2.79 -4.01 11.53
N ARG A 169 -4.02 -3.78 11.97
CA ARG A 169 -4.87 -4.83 12.55
C ARG A 169 -5.80 -5.44 11.50
N THR A 170 -6.29 -4.62 10.57
CA THR A 170 -7.31 -5.01 9.59
C THR A 170 -6.94 -4.60 8.16
N ARG A 171 -7.64 -5.16 7.17
CA ARG A 171 -7.45 -4.82 5.75
C ARG A 171 -7.77 -3.34 5.46
N ILE A 172 -8.67 -2.74 6.23
CA ILE A 172 -9.10 -1.35 6.05
C ILE A 172 -7.94 -0.40 6.36
N ASP A 173 -7.14 -0.73 7.38
CA ASP A 173 -5.95 0.05 7.79
C ASP A 173 -4.84 0.03 6.72
N CYS A 174 -4.82 -1.00 5.86
CA CYS A 174 -3.85 -1.10 4.77
C CYS A 174 -4.09 -0.05 3.67
N VAL A 175 -5.34 0.33 3.40
CA VAL A 175 -5.68 1.19 2.27
C VAL A 175 -5.05 2.58 2.38
N PRO A 176 -5.20 3.33 3.48
CA PRO A 176 -4.58 4.66 3.60
C PRO A 176 -3.04 4.57 3.64
N LEU A 177 -2.48 3.56 4.31
CA LEU A 177 -1.01 3.37 4.38
C LEU A 177 -0.40 3.05 3.01
N CYS A 178 -1.06 2.18 2.24
CA CYS A 178 -0.65 1.89 0.87
C CYS A 178 -0.85 3.10 -0.05
N GLY A 179 -1.86 3.93 0.21
CA GLY A 179 -2.06 5.20 -0.50
C GLY A 179 -0.84 6.10 -0.41
N THR A 180 -0.29 6.28 0.79
CA THR A 180 0.95 7.03 1.01
C THR A 180 2.13 6.37 0.31
N ARG A 181 2.29 5.05 0.48
CA ARG A 181 3.38 4.25 -0.13
C ARG A 181 3.41 4.37 -1.65
N CYS A 182 2.25 4.30 -2.28
CA CYS A 182 2.10 4.27 -3.73
C CYS A 182 1.88 5.65 -4.35
N GLY A 183 1.80 6.73 -3.55
CA GLY A 183 1.44 8.07 -4.02
C GLY A 183 2.37 8.63 -5.09
N GLN A 184 3.67 8.32 -5.00
CA GLN A 184 4.68 8.74 -5.98
C GLN A 184 5.02 7.66 -7.02
N HIS A 185 4.40 6.48 -6.92
CA HIS A 185 4.69 5.41 -7.87
C HIS A 185 4.04 5.71 -9.22
N SER A 186 4.79 5.58 -10.32
CA SER A 186 4.28 5.78 -11.69
C SER A 186 3.03 4.96 -12.02
N ARG A 187 2.91 3.75 -11.48
CA ARG A 187 1.79 2.81 -11.66
C ARG A 187 1.02 2.62 -10.36
N LYS A 188 0.34 3.68 -9.91
CA LYS A 188 -0.39 3.75 -8.62
C LYS A 188 -1.32 2.56 -8.38
N ASN A 189 -2.16 2.20 -9.35
CA ASN A 189 -3.13 1.10 -9.20
C ASN A 189 -2.45 -0.27 -9.04
N VAL A 190 -1.35 -0.52 -9.76
CA VAL A 190 -0.58 -1.77 -9.65
C VAL A 190 0.13 -1.83 -8.30
N CYS A 191 0.76 -0.73 -7.90
CA CYS A 191 1.40 -0.59 -6.59
C CYS A 191 0.40 -0.84 -5.46
N MET A 192 -0.78 -0.21 -5.51
CA MET A 192 -1.82 -0.37 -4.49
C MET A 192 -2.27 -1.82 -4.33
N ARG A 193 -2.52 -2.52 -5.44
CA ARG A 193 -2.94 -3.93 -5.42
C ARG A 193 -1.86 -4.84 -4.79
N ALA A 194 -0.60 -4.59 -5.12
CA ALA A 194 0.53 -5.31 -4.54
C ALA A 194 0.71 -4.99 -3.05
N CYS A 195 0.69 -3.70 -2.70
CA CYS A 195 0.85 -3.22 -1.32
C CYS A 195 -0.22 -3.79 -0.40
N VAL A 196 -1.51 -3.71 -0.76
CA VAL A 196 -2.60 -4.22 0.09
C VAL A 196 -2.49 -5.73 0.28
N THR A 197 -2.05 -6.47 -0.74
CA THR A 197 -1.79 -7.92 -0.61
C THR A 197 -0.65 -8.19 0.38
N CYS A 198 0.43 -7.43 0.30
CA CYS A 198 1.57 -7.56 1.19
C CYS A 198 1.23 -7.15 2.62
N CYS A 199 0.51 -6.05 2.78
CA CYS A 199 0.01 -5.56 4.05
C CYS A 199 -0.93 -6.56 4.72
N TYR A 200 -1.84 -7.19 3.98
CA TYR A 200 -2.73 -8.21 4.55
C TYR A 200 -1.98 -9.44 5.08
N ARG A 201 -0.89 -9.84 4.40
CA ARG A 201 -0.07 -10.98 4.84
C ARG A 201 0.87 -10.63 5.99
N CYS A 202 1.50 -9.47 5.93
CA CYS A 202 2.56 -9.08 6.87
C CYS A 202 2.10 -8.12 7.97
N LYS A 203 0.86 -7.64 7.91
CA LYS A 203 0.27 -6.68 8.87
C LYS A 203 1.14 -5.44 9.10
N CYS A 204 1.87 -5.02 8.06
CA CYS A 204 2.78 -3.89 8.10
C CYS A 204 2.94 -3.27 6.71
N VAL A 205 2.96 -1.94 6.65
CA VAL A 205 3.34 -1.15 5.48
C VAL A 205 4.51 -0.26 5.89
N PRO A 206 5.65 -0.30 5.19
CA PRO A 206 6.79 0.48 5.64
C PRO A 206 6.58 1.97 5.33
N PRO A 207 7.11 2.88 6.17
CA PRO A 207 6.91 4.32 6.01
C PRO A 207 7.60 4.86 4.75
N GLY A 208 7.09 5.98 4.23
CA GLY A 208 7.61 6.62 3.01
C GLY A 208 7.06 6.02 1.71
N THR A 209 7.53 6.51 0.57
CA THR A 209 7.12 6.08 -0.79
C THR A 209 8.08 5.06 -1.42
N TYR A 210 9.29 4.93 -0.89
CA TYR A 210 10.34 4.03 -1.38
C TYR A 210 11.20 3.51 -0.22
N GLY A 211 11.81 2.34 -0.38
CA GLY A 211 12.76 1.78 0.60
C GLY A 211 12.11 1.34 1.93
N ASN A 212 12.90 1.33 2.99
CA ASN A 212 12.47 1.07 4.38
C ASN A 212 11.76 -0.27 4.61
N LYS A 213 12.00 -1.26 3.74
CA LYS A 213 11.35 -2.57 3.78
C LYS A 213 11.70 -3.34 5.06
N GLU A 214 12.90 -3.09 5.58
CA GLU A 214 13.41 -3.63 6.84
C GLU A 214 12.58 -3.21 8.06
N LYS A 215 11.84 -2.08 8.00
CA LYS A 215 10.94 -1.66 9.08
C LYS A 215 9.75 -2.60 9.27
N CYS A 216 9.37 -3.33 8.23
CA CYS A 216 8.33 -4.38 8.29
C CYS A 216 8.93 -5.79 8.32
N GLY A 217 10.24 -5.91 8.55
CA GLY A 217 10.96 -7.16 8.65
C GLY A 217 10.99 -7.98 7.36
N SER A 218 11.32 -9.26 7.52
CA SER A 218 11.54 -10.19 6.41
C SER A 218 10.27 -10.51 5.62
N CYS A 219 9.08 -10.46 6.25
CA CYS A 219 7.83 -10.80 5.58
C CYS A 219 7.57 -9.89 4.37
N TYR A 220 7.72 -8.57 4.53
CA TYR A 220 7.49 -7.61 3.46
C TYR A 220 8.65 -7.60 2.46
N ALA A 221 9.90 -7.66 2.96
CA ALA A 221 11.10 -7.60 2.13
C ALA A 221 11.32 -8.84 1.25
N ASN A 222 11.08 -10.04 1.79
CA ASN A 222 11.40 -11.31 1.12
C ASN A 222 10.25 -11.88 0.30
N MET A 223 9.09 -11.21 0.29
CA MET A 223 7.97 -11.67 -0.51
C MET A 223 8.29 -11.55 -2.00
N LYS A 224 8.35 -12.69 -2.68
CA LYS A 224 8.67 -12.78 -4.12
C LYS A 224 7.47 -13.23 -4.93
N THR A 225 7.45 -12.81 -6.19
CA THR A 225 6.56 -13.35 -7.23
C THR A 225 7.10 -14.71 -7.69
N ARG A 226 6.31 -15.46 -8.48
CA ARG A 226 6.76 -16.73 -9.08
C ARG A 226 8.04 -16.57 -9.92
N GLY A 227 8.30 -15.37 -10.47
CA GLY A 227 9.52 -15.04 -11.22
C GLY A 227 10.69 -14.52 -10.38
N GLY A 228 10.68 -14.73 -9.05
CA GLY A 228 11.80 -14.37 -8.17
C GLY A 228 11.99 -12.88 -7.86
N LYS A 229 11.23 -11.99 -8.52
CA LYS A 229 11.23 -10.53 -8.26
C LYS A 229 10.46 -10.20 -6.99
N SER A 230 10.88 -9.15 -6.28
CA SER A 230 10.17 -8.63 -5.11
C SER A 230 8.73 -8.28 -5.46
N LYS A 231 7.77 -8.83 -4.71
CA LYS A 231 6.35 -8.63 -4.91
C LYS A 231 5.86 -7.31 -4.32
N CYS A 232 6.39 -6.93 -3.17
CA CYS A 232 5.94 -5.75 -2.43
C CYS A 232 6.68 -4.49 -2.87
N PRO A 233 5.98 -3.34 -3.01
CA PRO A 233 6.59 -2.08 -3.40
C PRO A 233 7.59 -1.57 -2.36
#